data_AF-A0A5B9QLV0-F1
#
_entry.id   AF-A0A5B9QLV0-F1
#
_cell.length_a   1.000
_cell.length_b   1.000
_cell.length_c   1.000
_cell.angle_alpha   90.00
_cell.angle_beta   90.00
_cell.angle_gamma   90.00
#
_symmetry.space_group_name_H-M   'P 1'
#
loop_
_entity.id
_entity.type
_entity.pdbx_description
1 polymer ?
#
loop_
_entity_poly.entity_id
_entity_poly.type
_entity_poly.pdbx_seq_one_letter_code
_entity_poly.pdbx_strand_id
1 'polypeptide(L)'
;MHDLPSSTPTSLLPNSTPPSGTSFPWWKTAVIVMVFLTIAVSWMGTERTLVRPQGSQAKAQPVTYTAAERSRLAQQYASDPQSLSDEQYRAAALAREAEMARQRRQQKAVTYHPHVDIHYRWQKRVDRLRKNLSTVSEFPEGSVQWHMREQLEELLQEEPQD
;
A
#
# COMPACT_ATOMS: atom_id res chain seq x y z
N MET A 1 -39.73 -79.85 12.37
CA MET A 1 -39.02 -79.15 11.28
C MET A 1 -38.53 -77.83 11.85
N HIS A 2 -37.20 -77.71 11.99
CA HIS A 2 -36.30 -76.53 11.88
C HIS A 2 -36.84 -75.12 12.23
N ASP A 3 -36.17 -74.21 12.94
CA ASP A 3 -34.88 -74.17 13.66
C ASP A 3 -34.90 -72.91 14.56
N LEU A 4 -34.07 -72.91 15.61
CA LEU A 4 -33.83 -71.80 16.55
C LEU A 4 -33.17 -70.58 15.88
N PRO A 5 -33.19 -69.41 16.55
CA PRO A 5 -31.94 -68.66 16.67
C PRO A 5 -31.43 -68.59 18.11
N SER A 6 -30.16 -68.97 18.26
CA SER A 6 -29.34 -68.88 19.47
C SER A 6 -29.26 -67.48 20.06
N SER A 7 -29.43 -67.43 21.37
CA SER A 7 -28.87 -66.43 22.26
C SER A 7 -27.35 -66.63 22.44
N THR A 8 -26.55 -65.61 22.16
CA THR A 8 -25.18 -65.50 22.72
C THR A 8 -24.93 -64.05 23.15
N PRO A 9 -24.46 -63.81 24.39
CA PRO A 9 -24.23 -62.48 24.93
C PRO A 9 -22.86 -61.90 24.59
N THR A 10 -22.79 -60.58 24.71
CA THR A 10 -21.67 -59.63 24.74
C THR A 10 -20.32 -60.17 25.23
N SER A 11 -19.24 -59.98 24.46
CA SER A 11 -17.99 -59.34 24.94
C SER A 11 -16.94 -59.11 23.82
N LEU A 12 -16.37 -57.90 23.82
CA LEU A 12 -15.05 -57.47 23.33
C LEU A 12 -14.81 -57.23 21.82
N LEU A 13 -14.90 -55.93 21.48
CA LEU A 13 -14.06 -55.12 20.58
C LEU A 13 -12.82 -55.81 19.93
N PRO A 14 -12.48 -55.40 18.69
CA PRO A 14 -11.59 -54.26 18.59
C PRO A 14 -12.13 -53.13 17.73
N ASN A 15 -11.97 -51.96 18.32
CA ASN A 15 -11.99 -50.63 17.76
C ASN A 15 -11.48 -50.57 16.29
N SER A 16 -12.35 -50.23 15.35
CA SER A 16 -11.96 -49.67 14.06
C SER A 16 -13.10 -48.81 13.52
N THR A 17 -13.26 -47.63 14.13
CA THR A 17 -13.88 -46.48 13.51
C THR A 17 -13.36 -46.36 12.08
N PRO A 18 -14.20 -46.21 11.04
CA PRO A 18 -13.68 -45.84 9.73
C PRO A 18 -12.89 -44.54 9.91
N PRO A 19 -11.73 -44.36 9.26
CA PRO A 19 -11.16 -43.03 9.18
C PRO A 19 -12.15 -42.20 8.36
N SER A 20 -13.04 -41.48 9.04
CA SER A 20 -13.57 -40.22 8.56
C SER A 20 -12.39 -39.25 8.51
N GLY A 21 -11.45 -39.55 7.62
CA GLY A 21 -10.42 -38.64 7.18
C GLY A 21 -11.16 -37.54 6.48
N THR A 22 -11.39 -36.44 7.20
CA THR A 22 -11.63 -35.15 6.59
C THR A 22 -10.50 -34.95 5.59
N SER A 23 -10.77 -35.26 4.32
CA SER A 23 -9.88 -34.94 3.22
C SER A 23 -9.88 -33.42 3.14
N PHE A 24 -9.04 -32.79 3.96
CA PHE A 24 -8.72 -31.39 3.82
C PHE A 24 -8.30 -31.23 2.36
N PRO A 25 -9.02 -30.43 1.57
CA PRO A 25 -8.76 -30.34 0.15
C PRO A 25 -7.41 -29.63 -0.02
N TRP A 26 -6.33 -30.40 -0.03
CA TRP A 26 -4.97 -29.97 -0.35
C TRP A 26 -4.93 -29.19 -1.67
N TRP A 27 -5.85 -29.53 -2.57
CA TRP A 27 -6.10 -28.79 -3.81
C TRP A 27 -6.48 -27.33 -3.56
N LYS A 28 -7.35 -27.02 -2.59
CA LYS A 28 -7.75 -25.63 -2.28
C LYS A 28 -6.59 -24.83 -1.70
N THR A 29 -5.79 -25.44 -0.82
CA THR A 29 -4.60 -24.79 -0.26
C THR A 29 -3.54 -24.55 -1.33
N ALA A 30 -3.35 -25.51 -2.25
CA ALA A 30 -2.44 -25.35 -3.39
C ALA A 30 -2.87 -24.22 -4.34
N VAL A 31 -4.18 -24.09 -4.62
CA VAL A 31 -4.73 -23.00 -5.43
C VAL A 31 -4.54 -21.65 -4.74
N ILE A 32 -4.80 -21.56 -3.43
CA ILE A 32 -4.59 -20.32 -2.67
C ILE A 32 -3.11 -19.91 -2.73
N VAL A 33 -2.18 -20.84 -2.51
CA VAL A 33 -0.74 -20.55 -2.59
C VAL A 33 -0.33 -20.08 -3.99
N MET A 34 -0.84 -20.72 -5.06
CA MET A 34 -0.61 -20.29 -6.45
C MET A 34 -1.12 -18.86 -6.72
N VAL A 35 -2.30 -18.51 -6.19
CA VAL A 35 -2.87 -17.16 -6.31
C VAL A 35 -2.01 -16.14 -5.55
N PHE A 36 -1.58 -16.44 -4.33
CA PHE A 36 -0.67 -15.56 -3.60
C PHE A 36 0.68 -15.39 -4.31
N LEU A 37 1.23 -16.46 -4.89
CA LEU A 37 2.49 -16.40 -5.63
C LEU A 37 2.36 -15.55 -6.91
N THR A 38 1.26 -15.71 -7.66
CA THR A 38 1.02 -14.91 -8.88
C THR A 38 0.83 -13.44 -8.57
N ILE A 39 0.14 -13.09 -7.48
CA ILE A 39 0.02 -11.70 -7.02
C ILE A 39 1.38 -11.14 -6.62
N ALA A 40 2.17 -11.90 -5.85
CA ALA A 40 3.51 -11.49 -5.42
C ALA A 40 4.47 -11.29 -6.60
N VAL A 41 4.48 -12.22 -7.57
CA VAL A 41 5.28 -12.11 -8.80
C VAL A 41 4.78 -10.97 -9.68
N SER A 42 3.47 -10.73 -9.75
CA SER A 42 2.89 -9.61 -10.48
C SER A 42 3.33 -8.27 -9.88
N TRP A 43 3.31 -8.14 -8.54
CA TRP A 43 3.79 -6.96 -7.82
C TRP A 43 5.30 -6.71 -8.04
N MET A 44 6.12 -7.75 -8.00
CA MET A 44 7.57 -7.64 -8.31
C MET A 44 7.84 -7.36 -9.80
N GLY A 45 7.00 -7.87 -10.71
CA GLY A 45 7.14 -7.69 -12.16
C GLY A 45 6.66 -6.33 -12.68
N THR A 46 5.73 -5.68 -11.99
CA THR A 46 5.22 -4.35 -12.35
C THR A 46 6.25 -3.24 -12.21
N GLU A 47 7.29 -3.42 -11.40
CA GLU A 47 8.38 -2.43 -11.31
C GLU A 47 9.30 -2.41 -12.55
N ARG A 48 9.30 -3.46 -13.38
CA ARG A 48 10.22 -3.58 -14.52
C ARG A 48 9.61 -3.42 -15.91
N THR A 49 8.29 -3.30 -16.03
CA THR A 49 7.60 -3.33 -17.34
C THR A 49 7.00 -2.00 -17.81
N LEU A 50 7.28 -0.90 -17.11
CA LEU A 50 6.81 0.45 -17.49
C LEU A 50 7.60 1.12 -18.64
N VAL A 51 8.54 0.43 -19.29
CA VAL A 51 9.25 1.00 -20.45
C VAL A 51 9.36 -0.02 -21.57
N ARG A 52 8.52 0.14 -22.61
CA ARG A 52 8.94 0.39 -23.99
C ARG A 52 7.84 -0.01 -24.99
N PRO A 53 7.14 0.93 -25.63
CA PRO A 53 6.58 0.63 -26.94
C PRO A 53 7.73 0.45 -27.94
N GLN A 54 7.76 -0.70 -28.61
CA GLN A 54 8.51 -0.91 -29.84
C GLN A 54 7.94 0.03 -30.91
N GLY A 55 8.65 1.12 -31.15
CA GLY A 55 8.46 1.98 -32.30
C GLY A 55 9.83 2.50 -32.69
N SER A 56 10.27 2.14 -33.90
CA SER A 56 11.50 2.61 -34.52
C SER A 56 11.46 4.14 -34.68
N GLN A 57 11.88 4.87 -33.67
CA GLN A 57 12.38 6.21 -33.87
C GLN A 57 13.90 6.11 -33.91
N ALA A 58 14.47 6.52 -35.04
CA ALA A 58 15.89 6.79 -35.14
C ALA A 58 16.31 7.50 -33.86
N LYS A 59 17.21 6.89 -33.09
CA LYS A 59 17.80 7.52 -31.91
C LYS A 59 18.61 8.71 -32.42
N ALA A 60 17.94 9.85 -32.62
CA ALA A 60 18.58 11.14 -32.48
C ALA A 60 19.24 11.08 -31.11
N GLN A 61 20.57 11.02 -31.11
CA GLN A 61 21.32 11.03 -29.88
C GLN A 61 20.88 12.27 -29.11
N PRO A 62 20.46 12.15 -27.84
CA PRO A 62 20.05 13.31 -27.08
C PRO A 62 21.25 14.25 -27.01
N VAL A 63 21.15 15.41 -27.67
CA VAL A 63 22.18 16.45 -27.61
C VAL A 63 22.35 16.80 -26.14
N THR A 64 23.48 16.36 -25.58
CA THR A 64 23.73 16.50 -24.16
C THR A 64 24.31 17.87 -23.93
N TYR A 65 23.45 18.85 -23.65
CA TYR A 65 23.88 20.20 -23.29
C TYR A 65 24.63 20.18 -21.96
N THR A 66 25.74 20.90 -21.89
CA THR A 66 26.50 21.13 -20.65
C THR A 66 25.67 21.96 -19.66
N ALA A 67 26.05 21.94 -18.37
CA ALA A 67 25.30 22.67 -17.34
C ALA A 67 25.22 24.19 -17.61
N ALA A 68 26.28 24.77 -18.19
CA ALA A 68 26.33 26.19 -18.55
C ALA A 68 25.47 26.55 -19.77
N GLU A 69 25.36 25.65 -20.75
CA GLU A 69 24.49 25.86 -21.91
C GLU A 69 23.01 25.76 -21.53
N ARG A 70 22.67 24.86 -20.61
CA ARG A 70 21.29 24.71 -20.11
C ARG A 70 20.80 25.97 -19.40
N SER A 71 21.65 26.61 -18.59
CA SER A 71 21.26 27.86 -17.93
C SER A 71 21.07 29.00 -18.93
N ARG A 72 21.91 29.09 -19.96
CA ARG A 72 21.75 30.07 -21.05
C ARG A 72 20.47 29.82 -21.85
N LEU A 73 20.18 28.57 -22.21
CA LEU A 73 18.95 28.19 -22.90
C LEU A 73 17.71 28.46 -22.04
N ALA A 74 17.78 28.24 -20.73
CA ALA A 74 16.68 28.55 -19.80
C ALA A 74 16.41 30.06 -19.71
N GLN A 75 17.45 30.90 -19.72
CA GLN A 75 17.29 32.36 -19.80
C GLN A 75 16.68 32.78 -21.13
N GLN A 76 17.18 32.21 -22.23
CA GLN A 76 16.70 32.50 -23.57
C GLN A 76 15.24 32.05 -23.77
N TYR A 77 14.85 30.92 -23.18
CA TYR A 77 13.47 30.45 -23.13
C TYR A 77 12.54 31.40 -22.38
N ALA A 78 13.04 32.06 -21.33
CA ALA A 78 12.25 33.04 -20.57
C ALA A 78 12.09 34.37 -21.32
N SER A 79 13.08 34.77 -22.12
CA SER A 79 13.08 36.04 -22.85
C SER A 79 12.45 35.96 -24.24
N ASP A 80 12.80 34.93 -25.01
CA ASP A 80 12.36 34.76 -26.40
C ASP A 80 12.31 33.27 -26.79
N PRO A 81 11.19 32.59 -26.48
CA PRO A 81 11.04 31.16 -26.73
C PRO A 81 10.94 30.80 -28.21
N GLN A 82 10.60 31.75 -29.09
CA GLN A 82 10.46 31.48 -30.54
C GLN A 82 11.81 31.43 -31.25
N SER A 83 12.86 31.97 -30.62
CA SER A 83 14.23 31.91 -31.14
C SER A 83 14.90 30.54 -30.97
N LEU A 84 14.28 29.63 -30.21
CA LEU A 84 14.82 28.33 -29.86
C LEU A 84 14.37 27.26 -30.86
N SER A 85 15.28 26.36 -31.26
CA SER A 85 14.88 25.17 -31.99
C SER A 85 14.03 24.24 -31.11
N ASP A 86 13.21 23.38 -31.72
CA ASP A 86 12.33 22.46 -30.97
C ASP A 86 13.08 21.62 -29.90
N GLU A 87 14.31 21.20 -30.21
CA GLU A 87 15.16 20.47 -29.28
C GLU A 87 15.66 21.34 -28.12
N GLN A 88 16.07 22.58 -28.41
CA GLN A 88 16.51 23.56 -27.41
C GLN A 88 15.35 23.99 -26.51
N TYR A 89 14.17 24.20 -27.09
CA TYR A 89 12.94 24.51 -26.39
C TYR A 89 12.58 23.39 -25.42
N ARG A 90 12.63 22.14 -25.86
CA ARG A 90 12.38 20.97 -25.01
C ARG A 90 13.39 20.87 -23.86
N ALA A 91 14.67 21.08 -24.14
CA ALA A 91 15.72 21.05 -23.12
C ALA A 91 15.55 22.18 -22.08
N ALA A 92 15.23 23.39 -22.53
CA ALA A 92 15.01 24.53 -21.66
C ALA A 92 13.72 24.39 -20.81
N ALA A 93 12.65 23.87 -21.39
CA ALA A 93 11.40 23.59 -20.68
C ALA A 93 11.62 22.58 -19.54
N LEU A 94 12.35 21.50 -19.80
CA LEU A 94 12.71 20.49 -18.79
C LEU A 94 13.59 21.08 -17.67
N ALA A 95 14.53 21.97 -18.01
CA ALA A 95 15.37 22.63 -17.01
C ALA A 95 14.53 23.51 -16.07
N ARG A 96 13.59 24.28 -16.62
CA ARG A 96 12.67 25.13 -15.84
C ARG A 96 11.73 24.32 -14.95
N GLU A 97 11.24 23.19 -15.45
CA GLU A 97 10.41 22.26 -14.66
C GLU A 97 11.19 21.67 -13.48
N ALA A 98 12.46 21.28 -13.70
CA ALA A 98 13.32 20.78 -12.63
C ALA A 98 13.58 21.83 -11.55
N GLU A 99 13.75 23.10 -11.92
CA GLU A 99 13.88 24.22 -10.96
C GLU A 99 12.59 24.43 -10.17
N MET A 100 11.43 24.45 -10.84
CA MET A 100 10.13 24.55 -10.15
C MET A 100 9.91 23.38 -9.19
N ALA A 101 10.31 22.15 -9.57
CA ALA A 101 10.22 20.99 -8.70
C ALA A 101 11.11 21.13 -7.44
N ARG A 102 12.32 21.69 -7.59
CA ARG A 102 13.21 22.00 -6.46
C ARG A 102 12.59 23.06 -5.54
N GLN A 103 12.03 24.13 -6.10
CA GLN A 103 11.34 25.16 -5.32
C GLN A 103 10.15 24.59 -4.54
N ARG A 104 9.33 23.73 -5.16
CA ARG A 104 8.22 23.06 -4.46
C ARG A 104 8.70 22.17 -3.32
N ARG A 105 9.82 21.46 -3.51
CA ARG A 105 10.42 20.63 -2.44
C ARG A 105 10.92 21.50 -1.29
N GLN A 106 11.55 22.64 -1.58
CA GLN A 106 11.99 23.58 -0.57
C GLN A 106 10.81 24.21 0.18
N GLN A 107 9.77 24.65 -0.53
CA GLN A 107 8.55 25.18 0.11
C GLN A 107 7.88 24.15 1.03
N LYS A 108 7.77 22.89 0.58
CA LYS A 108 7.24 21.80 1.41
C LYS A 108 8.14 21.48 2.62
N ALA A 109 9.45 21.61 2.49
CA ALA A 109 10.37 21.39 3.60
C ALA A 109 10.23 22.48 4.69
N VAL A 110 9.92 23.72 4.30
CA VAL A 110 9.71 24.84 5.25
C VAL A 110 8.37 24.71 6.01
N THR A 111 7.37 24.04 5.47
CA THR A 111 6.09 23.78 6.19
C THR A 111 6.18 22.65 7.24
N TYR A 112 7.37 22.15 7.56
CA TYR A 112 7.54 21.21 8.66
C TYR A 112 7.61 21.99 9.99
N HIS A 113 6.46 22.21 10.65
CA HIS A 113 6.41 22.80 11.99
C HIS A 113 6.97 21.83 13.03
N PRO A 114 8.16 22.08 13.60
CA PRO A 114 8.84 21.12 14.47
C PRO A 114 8.40 21.22 15.94
N HIS A 115 7.46 22.09 16.30
CA HIS A 115 7.07 22.35 17.68
C HIS A 115 5.55 22.28 17.88
N VAL A 116 4.95 21.12 17.59
CA VAL A 116 3.61 20.86 18.11
C VAL A 116 3.81 19.89 19.25
N ASP A 117 3.49 20.36 20.45
CA ASP A 117 3.53 19.62 21.70
C ASP A 117 2.91 18.22 21.53
N ILE A 118 3.62 17.21 22.04
CA ILE A 118 3.21 15.81 21.97
C ILE A 118 1.85 15.63 22.64
N HIS A 119 1.60 16.34 23.76
CA HIS A 119 0.31 16.35 24.45
C HIS A 119 -0.81 16.91 23.58
N TYR A 120 -0.58 18.04 22.90
CA TYR A 120 -1.59 18.63 22.02
C TYR A 120 -1.95 17.71 20.85
N ARG A 121 -0.97 17.00 20.26
CA ARG A 121 -1.24 16.02 19.19
C ARG A 121 -1.99 14.79 19.70
N TRP A 122 -1.67 14.34 20.90
CA TRP A 122 -2.36 13.23 21.56
C TRP A 122 -3.81 13.61 21.88
N GLN A 123 -4.02 14.77 22.53
CA GLN A 123 -5.35 15.27 22.89
C GLN A 123 -6.25 15.45 21.65
N LYS A 124 -5.71 16.01 20.57
CA LYS A 124 -6.45 16.16 19.30
C LYS A 124 -6.87 14.82 18.68
N ARG A 125 -6.11 13.73 18.91
CA ARG A 125 -6.48 12.38 18.46
C ARG A 125 -7.60 11.80 19.33
N VAL A 126 -7.47 11.94 20.66
CA VAL A 126 -8.51 11.55 21.63
C VAL A 126 -9.84 12.24 21.33
N ASP A 127 -9.82 13.57 21.14
CA ASP A 127 -11.03 14.35 20.87
C ASP A 127 -11.72 13.94 19.57
N ARG A 128 -10.95 13.58 18.54
CA ARG A 128 -11.49 13.11 17.26
C ARG A 128 -12.18 11.76 17.42
N LEU A 129 -11.56 10.82 18.13
CA LEU A 129 -12.15 9.50 18.39
C LEU A 129 -13.41 9.62 19.24
N ARG A 130 -13.38 10.42 20.32
CA ARG A 130 -14.58 10.71 21.13
C ARG A 130 -15.71 11.32 20.30
N LYS A 131 -15.40 12.28 19.42
CA LYS A 131 -16.40 12.88 18.54
C LYS A 131 -17.02 11.85 17.59
N ASN A 132 -16.21 10.99 16.97
CA ASN A 132 -16.70 9.96 16.06
C ASN A 132 -17.55 8.90 16.78
N LEU A 133 -17.20 8.56 18.02
CA LEU A 133 -17.95 7.61 18.85
C LEU A 133 -19.22 8.22 19.44
N SER A 134 -19.26 9.55 19.68
CA SER A 134 -20.40 10.24 20.30
C SER A 134 -21.70 10.17 19.47
N THR A 135 -21.59 9.94 18.16
CA THR A 135 -22.72 9.83 17.24
C THR A 135 -23.25 8.39 17.11
N VAL A 136 -22.61 7.42 17.79
CA VAL A 136 -22.89 5.99 17.66
C VAL A 136 -23.48 5.48 18.96
N SER A 137 -24.68 4.94 18.91
CA SER A 137 -25.40 4.42 20.10
C SER A 137 -25.07 2.98 20.44
N GLU A 138 -24.65 2.17 19.45
CA GLU A 138 -24.36 0.75 19.62
C GLU A 138 -23.01 0.39 18.99
N PHE A 139 -22.23 -0.41 19.72
CA PHE A 139 -20.89 -0.86 19.31
C PHE A 139 -20.90 -2.38 19.16
N PRO A 140 -21.43 -2.92 18.04
CA PRO A 140 -21.37 -4.36 17.82
C PRO A 140 -19.91 -4.82 17.79
N GLU A 141 -19.62 -5.93 18.47
CA GLU A 141 -18.27 -6.49 18.59
C GLU A 141 -17.69 -6.80 17.19
N GLY A 142 -16.45 -6.37 16.95
CA GLY A 142 -15.80 -6.48 15.64
C GLY A 142 -16.19 -5.40 14.61
N SER A 143 -17.04 -4.44 14.98
CA SER A 143 -17.32 -3.28 14.12
C SER A 143 -16.17 -2.24 14.13
N VAL A 144 -16.17 -1.38 13.12
CA VAL A 144 -15.21 -0.27 13.03
C VAL A 144 -15.29 0.64 14.25
N GLN A 145 -16.50 0.87 14.76
CA GLN A 145 -16.76 1.70 15.93
C GLN A 145 -16.29 1.02 17.23
N TRP A 146 -16.43 -0.30 17.33
CA TRP A 146 -15.88 -1.09 18.43
C TRP A 146 -14.34 -0.99 18.45
N HIS A 147 -13.70 -1.14 17.29
CA HIS A 147 -12.24 -1.00 17.21
C HIS A 147 -11.77 0.44 17.47
N MET A 148 -12.53 1.46 17.04
CA MET A 148 -12.25 2.86 17.38
C MET A 148 -12.36 3.13 18.88
N ARG A 149 -13.23 2.41 19.60
CA ARG A 149 -13.33 2.48 21.05
C ARG A 149 -12.12 1.83 21.72
N GLU A 150 -11.71 0.64 21.27
CA GLU A 150 -10.48 0.00 21.77
C GLU A 150 -9.25 0.91 21.58
N GLN A 151 -9.12 1.51 20.40
CA GLN A 151 -8.05 2.47 20.11
C GLN A 151 -8.10 3.69 21.03
N LEU A 152 -9.30 4.17 21.41
CA LEU A 152 -9.44 5.25 22.38
C LEU A 152 -9.00 4.81 23.78
N GLU A 153 -9.36 3.60 24.20
CA GLU A 153 -8.96 3.03 25.50
C GLU A 153 -7.43 2.83 25.56
N GLU A 154 -6.82 2.33 24.49
CA GLU A 154 -5.36 2.18 24.36
C GLU A 154 -4.65 3.54 24.38
N LEU A 155 -5.12 4.52 23.60
CA LEU A 155 -4.57 5.88 23.60
C LEU A 155 -4.66 6.56 24.97
N LEU A 156 -5.72 6.30 25.74
CA LEU A 156 -5.86 6.83 27.11
C LEU A 156 -4.89 6.17 28.10
N GLN A 157 -4.47 4.93 27.86
CA GLN A 157 -3.45 4.25 28.67
C GLN A 157 -2.04 4.73 28.33
N GLU A 158 -1.80 5.07 27.06
CA GLU A 158 -0.53 5.63 26.56
C GLU A 158 -0.45 7.16 26.71
N GLU A 159 -1.11 7.75 27.71
CA GLU A 159 -1.00 9.18 27.96
C GLU A 159 0.48 9.57 28.11
N PRO A 160 1.00 10.50 27.28
CA PRO A 160 2.40 10.91 27.38
C PRO A 160 2.66 11.47 28.79
N GLN A 161 3.73 10.99 29.44
CA GLN A 161 4.22 11.55 30.70
C GLN A 161 5.29 12.59 30.37
N ASP A 162 5.20 13.77 31.01
CA ASP A 162 6.14 14.90 30.84
C ASP A 162 7.62 14.53 31.08
#